data_AF-A0A526R2I0-F1
#
_entry.id   AF-A0A526R2I0-F1
#
_cell.length_a   1.000
_cell.length_b   1.000
_cell.length_c   1.000
_cell.angle_alpha   90.00
_cell.angle_beta   90.00
_cell.angle_gamma   90.00
#
_symmetry.space_group_name_H-M   'P 1'
#
loop_
_entity.id
_entity.type
_entity.pdbx_description
1 polymer ?
#
loop_
_entity_poly.entity_id
_entity_poly.type
_entity_poly.pdbx_seq_one_letter_code
_entity_poly.pdbx_strand_id
1 'polypeptide(L)' 'MISSKLIANAESAATFLTLMGNEKRLLIMSYLVDGEMSVGAIAEKVQLSQSALSQHLAKLRGLDLVET' A
#
# COMPACT_ATOMS: atom_id res chain seq x y z
N MET A 1 11.17 18.71 26.40
CA MET A 1 11.85 18.47 25.10
C MET A 1 11.23 17.24 24.45
N ILE A 2 10.92 17.31 23.16
CA ILE A 2 10.47 16.14 22.39
C ILE A 2 11.67 15.20 22.23
N SER A 3 11.50 13.90 22.54
CA SER A 3 12.56 12.90 22.38
C SER A 3 12.87 12.65 20.90
N SER A 4 14.14 12.46 20.54
CA SER A 4 14.54 12.11 19.17
C SER A 4 13.84 10.85 18.65
N LYS A 5 13.53 9.90 19.53
CA LYS A 5 12.75 8.69 19.18
C LYS A 5 11.32 9.05 18.73
N LEU A 6 10.69 10.02 19.38
CA LEU A 6 9.34 10.46 19.03
C LEU A 6 9.32 11.14 17.65
N ILE A 7 10.34 11.94 17.34
CA ILE A 7 10.48 12.59 16.02
C ILE A 7 10.64 11.54 14.92
N ALA A 8 11.58 10.60 15.09
CA ALA A 8 11.81 9.54 14.11
C ALA A 8 10.56 8.67 13.87
N ASN A 9 9.83 8.34 14.94
CA ASN A 9 8.56 7.61 14.81
C ASN A 9 7.51 8.41 14.03
N ALA A 10 7.40 9.72 14.27
CA ALA A 10 6.47 10.58 13.56
C ALA A 10 6.82 10.71 12.07
N GLU A 11 8.10 10.84 11.74
CA GLU A 11 8.59 10.89 10.34
C GLU A 11 8.27 9.58 9.60
N SER A 12 8.54 8.44 10.24
CA SER A 12 8.26 7.12 9.67
C SER A 12 6.75 6.92 9.46
N ALA A 13 5.92 7.28 10.45
CA ALA A 13 4.46 7.22 10.34
C ALA A 13 3.92 8.17 9.25
N ALA A 14 4.44 9.39 9.14
CA ALA A 14 4.03 10.34 8.10
C ALA A 14 4.36 9.83 6.69
N THR A 15 5.53 9.22 6.53
CA THR A 15 5.96 8.59 5.27
C THR A 15 5.03 7.44 4.89
N PHE A 16 4.74 6.56 5.85
CA PHE A 16 3.78 5.46 5.68
C PHE A 16 2.40 5.97 5.28
N LEU A 17 1.86 6.94 6.00
CA LEU A 17 0.52 7.51 5.73
C LEU A 17 0.46 8.22 4.37
N THR A 18 1.53 8.92 3.98
CA THR A 18 1.62 9.55 2.65
C THR A 18 1.56 8.50 1.54
N LEU A 19 2.24 7.37 1.74
CA LEU A 19 2.17 6.26 0.80
C LEU A 19 0.79 5.59 0.87
N MET A 20 0.18 5.37 2.02
CA MET A 20 -1.14 4.75 2.11
C MET A 20 -2.30 5.66 1.69
N GLY A 21 -2.11 6.98 1.68
CA GLY A 21 -3.09 8.01 1.29
C GLY A 21 -3.42 8.05 -0.21
N ASN A 22 -3.70 6.88 -0.81
CA ASN A 22 -4.10 6.73 -2.19
C ASN A 22 -5.26 5.74 -2.29
N GLU A 23 -6.36 6.18 -2.87
CA GLU A 23 -7.62 5.43 -3.02
C GLU A 23 -7.40 4.01 -3.55
N LYS A 24 -6.64 3.86 -4.65
CA LYS A 24 -6.42 2.55 -5.28
C LYS A 24 -5.60 1.61 -4.39
N ARG A 25 -4.61 2.11 -3.65
CA ARG A 25 -3.86 1.28 -2.68
C ARG A 25 -4.74 0.82 -1.53
N LEU A 26 -5.61 1.69 -1.02
CA LEU A 26 -6.55 1.31 0.03
C LEU A 26 -7.53 0.22 -0.45
N LEU A 27 -8.05 0.34 -1.68
CA LEU A 27 -8.90 -0.70 -2.27
C LEU A 27 -8.16 -2.04 -2.46
N ILE A 28 -6.93 -2.01 -2.97
CA ILE A 28 -6.09 -3.21 -3.10
C ILE A 28 -5.92 -3.89 -1.74
N MET A 29 -5.55 -3.13 -0.71
CA MET A 29 -5.37 -3.66 0.65
C MET A 29 -6.68 -4.22 1.21
N SER A 30 -7.82 -3.55 0.99
CA SER A 30 -9.12 -4.03 1.45
C SER A 30 -9.44 -5.42 0.89
N TYR A 31 -9.15 -5.67 -0.39
CA TYR A 31 -9.38 -6.98 -1.00
C TYR A 31 -8.39 -8.04 -0.50
N LEU A 32 -7.13 -7.66 -0.26
CA LEU A 32 -6.11 -8.60 0.23
C LEU A 32 -6.27 -8.96 1.71
N VAL A 33 -6.88 -8.09 2.52
CA VAL A 33 -7.23 -8.39 3.91
C VAL A 33 -8.26 -9.54 3.99
N ASP A 34 -9.14 -9.65 3.00
CA ASP A 34 -10.16 -10.71 2.92
C ASP A 34 -9.58 -12.05 2.42
N GLY A 35 -8.38 -12.04 1.83
CA GLY A 35 -7.68 -13.24 1.40
C GLY A 35 -6.71 -13.02 0.23
N GLU A 36 -5.91 -14.04 -0.06
CA GLU A 36 -5.00 -14.04 -1.20
C GLU A 36 -5.78 -13.94 -2.52
N MET A 37 -5.29 -13.09 -3.43
CA MET A 37 -5.94 -12.83 -4.71
C MET A 37 -4.92 -12.71 -5.84
N SER A 38 -5.31 -13.21 -7.02
CA SER A 38 -4.51 -13.03 -8.23
C SER A 38 -4.49 -11.57 -8.68
N VAL A 39 -3.36 -11.14 -9.24
CA VAL A 39 -3.17 -9.78 -9.78
C VAL A 39 -4.25 -9.43 -10.83
N GLY A 40 -4.68 -10.41 -11.64
CA GLY A 40 -5.76 -10.23 -12.60
C GLY A 40 -7.10 -9.88 -11.95
N ALA A 41 -7.50 -10.64 -10.93
CA ALA A 41 -8.75 -10.41 -10.22
C ALA A 41 -8.75 -9.07 -9.47
N ILE A 42 -7.60 -8.66 -8.90
CA ILE A 42 -7.47 -7.35 -8.27
C ILE A 42 -7.65 -6.25 -9.32
N ALA A 43 -6.98 -6.35 -10.48
CA ALA A 43 -7.03 -5.33 -11.53
C ALA A 43 -8.46 -5.04 -12.01
N GLU A 44 -9.26 -6.10 -12.18
CA GLU A 44 -10.68 -5.98 -12.53
C GLU A 44 -11.49 -5.27 -11.44
N LYS A 45 -11.33 -5.70 -10.17
CA LYS A 45 -12.06 -5.11 -9.03
C LYS A 45 -11.73 -3.65 -8.78
N VAL A 46 -10.47 -3.23 -8.98
CA VAL A 46 -10.04 -1.84 -8.77
C VAL A 46 -10.09 -0.99 -10.04
N GLN A 47 -10.50 -1.57 -11.16
CA GLN A 47 -10.62 -0.94 -12.48
C GLN A 47 -9.31 -0.28 -12.93
N LEU A 48 -8.21 -1.03 -12.87
CA LEU A 48 -6.90 -0.58 -13.31
C LEU A 48 -6.36 -1.45 -14.44
N SER A 49 -5.52 -0.86 -15.28
CA SER A 49 -4.67 -1.64 -16.18
C SER A 49 -3.65 -2.44 -15.37
N GLN A 50 -3.14 -3.53 -15.95
CA GLN A 50 -2.06 -4.33 -15.36
C GLN A 50 -0.80 -3.50 -15.05
N SER A 51 -0.45 -2.54 -15.90
CA SER A 51 0.71 -1.66 -15.69
C SER A 51 0.49 -0.70 -14.52
N ALA A 52 -0.69 -0.10 -14.41
CA ALA A 52 -1.02 0.78 -13.28
C ALA A 52 -1.05 -0.02 -11.97
N LEU A 53 -1.72 -1.18 -11.95
CA LEU A 53 -1.76 -2.05 -10.77
C LEU A 53 -0.35 -2.47 -10.35
N SER A 54 0.50 -2.89 -11.28
CA SER A 54 1.89 -3.28 -10.99
C SER A 54 2.68 -2.17 -10.30
N GLN A 55 2.46 -0.90 -10.69
CA GLN A 55 3.09 0.24 -10.03
C GLN A 55 2.57 0.44 -8.60
N HIS A 56 1.28 0.22 -8.34
CA HIS A 56 0.73 0.25 -6.98
C HIS A 56 1.28 -0.90 -6.13
N LEU A 57 1.30 -2.13 -6.65
CA LEU A 57 1.85 -3.31 -5.97
C LEU A 57 3.34 -3.16 -5.68
N ALA A 58 4.13 -2.57 -6.59
CA ALA A 58 5.54 -2.28 -6.36
C ALA A 58 5.75 -1.35 -5.16
N LYS A 59 4.92 -0.31 -5.01
CA LYS A 59 4.97 0.60 -3.86
C LYS A 59 4.56 -0.08 -2.55
N LEU A 60 3.54 -0.94 -2.59
CA LEU A 60 3.10 -1.71 -1.43
C LEU A 60 4.15 -2.74 -1.00
N ARG A 61 4.80 -3.43 -1.96
CA ARG A 61 5.93 -4.33 -1.69
C ARG A 61 7.14 -3.58 -1.12
N GLY A 62 7.42 -2.37 -1.60
CA GLY A 62 8.49 -1.54 -1.04
C GLY A 62 8.26 -1.09 0.41
N LEU A 63 7.05 -1.32 0.95
CA LEU A 63 6.69 -1.10 2.35
C LEU A 63 6.46 -2.41 3.11
N ASP A 64 6.77 -3.56 2.51
CA ASP A 64 6.52 -4.90 3.06
C ASP A 64 5.06 -5.15 3.46
N LEU A 65 4.10 -4.52 2.75
CA LEU A 65 2.67 -4.65 3.04
C LEU A 65 1.99 -5.79 2.27
N VAL A 66 2.61 -6.25 1.19
CA VAL A 66 2.11 -7.33 0.35
C VAL A 66 3.30 -8.15 -0.15
N GLU A 67 3.04 -9.42 -0.45
CA GLU A 67 4.00 -10.34 -1.06
C GLU A 67 3.36 -11.03 -2.29
N THR A 68 4.16 -11.80 -3.03
CA THR A 68 3.74 -12.52 -4.26
C THR A 68 3.91 -14.00 -4.12
#